data_AF-A0A0M4G269-F1
#
_entry.id   AF-A0A0M4G269-F1
#
_cell.length_a   1.000
_cell.length_b   1.000
_cell.length_c   1.000
_cell.angle_alpha   90.00
_cell.angle_beta   90.00
_cell.angle_gamma   90.00
#
_symmetry.space_group_name_H-M   'P 1'
#
loop_
_entity.id
_entity.type
_entity.pdbx_description
1 polymer ?
#
loop_
_entity_poly.entity_id
_entity_poly.type
_entity_poly.pdbx_seq_one_letter_code
_entity_poly.pdbx_strand_id
1 'polypeptide(L)'
;MHTNDTHAKVETATKRITAIKEFRKQKPNALLIDAGDVFSGTLYFNEYKGQADLEFMNLAGYDLMTFGNHEFDLGSTPEGHQALAEFIKGAKFSFVSANADFSADDKFRGLFSDLISSKPKDGEIYNGIVKEINGQKVGFFGLTTAETKGLSSPGKVTFSNYMEEAEKAVKAFEKMGVNKIVAVTHIGYDDNPEVDNDLALAAHVDGIDVIIGGHSHTKLDAPVIIDKDEKGVAKDKTIIVQASSQGDYLGTLNIEFDKKGKIVGQDGKLIEVGKLAEDPEAKTILGKYKPRVDEIAKTEIGVSTDVVLENPRTNGDNTKPSVRKNETILGNLIADGMLAKAKSINPKVIMAFQNGGGIRSEIGVGPITVGEVITVLPFGNTLSTMEITGAELKQAFETSFGVYPLENGGFLHVAGAKVEFDSSKPKGERVVSISYEKGKGEYVEIQDNETYTVATNYFTAQGGDNYTVFKKLYDAGKVNDLGLSDWENFRDHLKSLEKIPTKIEGRIVDVKDRVKEPIAAEDFSGTVETPKVYEGDVTVIVTDAEKLENAVIKGNLILIGTPKETLSISNVKVTGNVDLSGIEGINFDLEGLTVDGEMIL
;
A
#
# COMPACT_ATOMS: atom_id res chain seq x y z
N MET A 1 14.53 18.85 16.52
CA MET A 1 13.74 17.61 16.70
C MET A 1 12.68 17.61 15.63
N HIS A 2 12.29 16.43 15.15
CA HIS A 2 11.24 16.33 14.14
C HIS A 2 10.37 15.09 14.30
N THR A 3 9.16 15.19 13.79
CA THR A 3 8.19 14.11 13.59
C THR A 3 7.58 14.22 12.20
N ASN A 4 7.00 13.13 11.72
CA ASN A 4 6.29 13.03 10.46
C ASN A 4 5.33 11.83 10.56
N ASP A 5 4.25 11.83 9.79
CA ASP A 5 3.37 10.67 9.61
C ASP A 5 2.85 10.12 10.93
N THR A 6 2.38 10.98 11.84
CA THR A 6 1.92 10.53 13.16
C THR A 6 0.55 9.87 13.13
N HIS A 7 -0.24 10.07 12.07
CA HIS A 7 -1.46 9.30 11.74
C HIS A 7 -2.37 9.08 12.96
N ALA A 8 -2.72 10.18 13.62
CA ALA A 8 -3.59 10.24 14.79
C ALA A 8 -3.25 9.28 15.94
N LYS A 9 -1.97 8.91 16.11
CA LYS A 9 -1.48 8.06 17.22
C LYS A 9 -1.33 8.86 18.52
N VAL A 10 -2.43 9.45 19.01
CA VAL A 10 -2.44 10.30 20.21
C VAL A 10 -2.06 9.56 21.50
N GLU A 11 -2.31 8.25 21.58
CA GLU A 11 -1.85 7.46 22.74
C GLU A 11 -0.31 7.46 22.83
N THR A 12 0.36 7.23 21.69
CA THR A 12 1.84 7.29 21.59
C THR A 12 2.37 8.70 21.87
N ALA A 13 1.59 9.75 21.58
CA ALA A 13 1.99 11.14 21.84
C ALA A 13 2.31 11.41 23.31
N THR A 14 1.69 10.68 24.26
CA THR A 14 1.99 10.80 25.70
C THR A 14 3.45 10.47 26.02
N LYS A 15 4.00 9.42 25.41
CA LYS A 15 5.40 9.01 25.54
C LYS A 15 6.32 9.89 24.71
N ARG A 16 5.87 10.33 23.54
CA ARG A 16 6.61 11.26 22.68
C ARG A 16 6.90 12.58 23.39
N ILE A 17 5.93 13.09 24.16
CA ILE A 17 6.12 14.29 24.98
C ILE A 17 7.18 14.08 26.06
N THR A 18 7.26 12.89 26.67
CA THR A 18 8.39 12.55 27.56
C THR A 18 9.72 12.65 26.82
N ALA A 19 9.84 12.05 25.64
CA ALA A 19 11.05 12.11 24.81
C ALA A 19 11.46 13.57 24.51
N ILE A 20 10.49 14.40 24.10
CA ILE A 20 10.69 15.82 23.78
C ILE A 20 11.16 16.59 25.03
N LYS A 21 10.47 16.43 26.17
CA LYS A 21 10.83 17.08 27.43
C LYS A 21 12.22 16.66 27.90
N GLU A 22 12.58 15.39 27.78
CA GLU A 22 13.92 14.87 28.12
C GLU A 22 15.01 15.41 27.21
N PHE A 23 14.76 15.48 25.90
CA PHE A 23 15.71 16.07 24.96
C PHE A 23 15.91 17.56 25.23
N ARG A 24 14.83 18.31 25.51
CA ARG A 24 14.91 19.74 25.84
C ARG A 24 15.61 20.04 27.17
N LYS A 25 15.69 19.11 28.12
CA LYS A 25 16.57 19.26 29.30
C LYS A 25 18.05 19.40 28.88
N GLN A 26 18.45 18.75 27.80
CA GLN A 26 19.82 18.78 27.27
C GLN A 26 20.00 19.90 26.24
N LYS A 27 18.97 20.18 25.45
CA LYS A 27 18.96 21.18 24.37
C LYS A 27 17.71 22.09 24.49
N PRO A 28 17.70 23.07 25.41
CA PRO A 28 16.50 23.86 25.71
C PRO A 28 15.89 24.62 24.52
N ASN A 29 16.75 25.06 23.59
CA ASN A 29 16.34 25.83 22.40
C ASN A 29 16.12 24.95 21.16
N ALA A 30 16.03 23.62 21.32
CA ALA A 30 15.80 22.73 20.20
C ALA A 30 14.39 22.94 19.63
N LEU A 31 14.34 23.32 18.36
CA LEU A 31 13.08 23.41 17.62
C LEU A 31 12.41 22.05 17.50
N LEU A 32 11.09 22.03 17.49
CA LEU A 32 10.28 20.85 17.21
C LEU A 32 9.43 21.07 15.96
N ILE A 33 9.70 20.31 14.91
CA ILE A 33 9.12 20.50 13.58
C ILE A 33 8.30 19.27 13.20
N ASP A 34 7.10 19.46 12.63
CA ASP A 34 6.33 18.36 12.05
C ASP A 34 6.33 18.44 10.52
N ALA A 35 6.59 17.30 9.87
CA ALA A 35 6.64 17.21 8.41
C ALA A 35 5.33 16.69 7.79
N GLY A 36 4.17 16.81 8.45
CA GLY A 36 2.86 16.51 7.86
C GLY A 36 2.34 15.10 8.16
N ASP A 37 1.09 14.85 7.77
CA ASP A 37 0.30 13.64 8.07
C ASP A 37 0.14 13.40 9.57
N VAL A 38 -0.42 14.40 10.24
CA VAL A 38 -0.97 14.26 11.60
C VAL A 38 -2.35 13.61 11.54
N PHE A 39 -3.13 13.92 10.50
CA PHE A 39 -4.50 13.45 10.32
C PHE A 39 -4.57 11.98 9.88
N SER A 40 -5.78 11.41 9.96
CA SER A 40 -6.11 10.02 9.62
C SER A 40 -5.44 8.94 10.48
N GLY A 41 -5.79 7.67 10.26
CA GLY A 41 -5.10 6.51 10.85
C GLY A 41 -5.64 5.94 12.18
N THR A 42 -6.49 6.63 12.93
CA THR A 42 -7.17 6.04 14.13
C THR A 42 -8.57 6.61 14.37
N LEU A 43 -9.34 5.94 15.24
CA LEU A 43 -10.62 6.43 15.75
C LEU A 43 -10.56 7.83 16.38
N TYR A 44 -9.40 8.27 16.86
CA TYR A 44 -9.25 9.63 17.38
C TYR A 44 -9.45 10.66 16.27
N PHE A 45 -8.98 10.41 15.05
CA PHE A 45 -9.25 11.29 13.92
C PHE A 45 -10.73 11.22 13.51
N ASN A 46 -11.33 10.03 13.44
CA ASN A 46 -12.74 9.89 13.07
C ASN A 46 -13.67 10.66 14.03
N GLU A 47 -13.41 10.56 15.33
CA GLU A 47 -14.24 11.22 16.35
C GLU A 47 -13.90 12.71 16.53
N TYR A 48 -12.61 13.05 16.55
CA TYR A 48 -12.16 14.40 16.95
C TYR A 48 -11.58 15.25 15.83
N LYS A 49 -11.48 14.72 14.60
CA LYS A 49 -11.10 15.45 13.39
C LYS A 49 -9.83 16.30 13.56
N GLY A 50 -8.80 15.70 14.17
CA GLY A 50 -7.48 16.30 14.42
C GLY A 50 -7.37 17.18 15.68
N GLN A 51 -8.48 17.49 16.37
CA GLN A 51 -8.44 18.37 17.55
C GLN A 51 -7.75 17.72 18.76
N ALA A 52 -7.84 16.38 18.88
CA ALA A 52 -7.10 15.65 19.90
C ALA A 52 -5.58 15.82 19.68
N ASP A 53 -5.10 15.58 18.47
CA ASP A 53 -3.70 15.73 18.06
C ASP A 53 -3.18 17.14 18.33
N LEU A 54 -3.97 18.16 17.99
CA LEU A 54 -3.63 19.57 18.20
C LEU A 54 -3.31 19.88 19.66
N GLU A 55 -4.07 19.33 20.60
CA GLU A 55 -3.85 19.59 22.03
C GLU A 55 -2.50 19.00 22.49
N PHE A 56 -2.13 17.81 22.00
CA PHE A 56 -0.81 17.22 22.26
C PHE A 56 0.31 18.01 21.59
N MET A 57 0.13 18.47 20.35
CA MET A 57 1.13 19.30 19.66
C MET A 57 1.33 20.65 20.36
N ASN A 58 0.25 21.29 20.81
CA ASN A 58 0.32 22.51 21.59
C ASN A 58 1.01 22.31 22.94
N LEU A 59 0.78 21.18 23.62
CA LEU A 59 1.49 20.82 24.85
C LEU A 59 2.99 20.55 24.57
N ALA A 60 3.26 19.83 23.49
CA ALA A 60 4.62 19.51 23.06
C ALA A 60 5.41 20.75 22.65
N GLY A 61 4.74 21.88 22.35
CA GLY A 61 5.38 23.12 21.91
C GLY A 61 6.08 22.93 20.58
N TYR A 62 5.33 22.49 19.56
CA TYR A 62 5.79 22.52 18.18
C TYR A 62 6.11 23.96 17.76
N ASP A 63 7.06 24.10 16.83
CA ASP A 63 7.56 25.38 16.36
C ASP A 63 7.01 25.77 15.01
N LEU A 64 6.78 24.77 14.15
CA LEU A 64 6.15 24.88 12.84
C LEU A 64 5.79 23.48 12.31
N MET A 65 4.89 23.46 11.34
CA MET A 65 4.43 22.25 10.64
C MET A 65 4.30 22.53 9.13
N THR A 66 4.58 21.55 8.28
CA THR A 66 4.07 21.55 6.88
C THR A 66 2.86 20.63 6.74
N PHE A 67 2.15 20.71 5.63
CA PHE A 67 1.00 19.83 5.36
C PHE A 67 1.47 18.58 4.61
N GLY A 68 0.97 17.43 5.04
CA GLY A 68 0.90 16.22 4.24
C GLY A 68 -0.43 16.09 3.50
N ASN A 69 -0.58 14.98 2.78
CA ASN A 69 -1.78 14.74 2.00
C ASN A 69 -3.00 14.48 2.91
N HIS A 70 -2.83 13.82 4.06
CA HIS A 70 -3.96 13.44 4.92
C HIS A 70 -4.59 14.61 5.68
N GLU A 71 -3.93 15.76 5.74
CA GLU A 71 -4.56 16.99 6.26
C GLU A 71 -5.82 17.38 5.45
N PHE A 72 -5.91 16.94 4.19
CA PHE A 72 -6.99 17.28 3.25
C PHE A 72 -8.10 16.22 3.16
N ASP A 73 -8.05 15.14 3.94
CA ASP A 73 -8.98 13.99 3.81
C ASP A 73 -10.46 14.36 3.90
N LEU A 74 -10.77 15.37 4.72
CA LEU A 74 -12.15 15.79 4.95
C LEU A 74 -12.67 16.77 3.89
N GLY A 75 -11.85 17.21 2.93
CA GLY A 75 -12.24 18.27 1.99
C GLY A 75 -13.42 17.91 1.07
N SER A 76 -13.68 16.62 0.84
CA SER A 76 -14.85 16.13 0.08
C SER A 76 -16.09 15.90 0.93
N THR A 77 -15.99 16.02 2.26
CA THR A 77 -17.17 15.94 3.15
C THR A 77 -18.05 17.18 3.00
N PRO A 78 -19.33 17.14 3.42
CA PRO A 78 -20.21 18.32 3.41
C PRO A 78 -19.62 19.53 4.16
N GLU A 79 -18.81 19.29 5.19
CA GLU A 79 -18.14 20.34 5.97
C GLU A 79 -16.88 20.88 5.28
N GLY A 80 -16.33 20.17 4.29
CA GLY A 80 -15.08 20.48 3.60
C GLY A 80 -13.90 20.61 4.57
N HIS A 81 -12.99 21.55 4.29
CA HIS A 81 -11.80 21.79 5.13
C HIS A 81 -12.06 22.52 6.46
N GLN A 82 -13.30 22.51 6.98
CA GLN A 82 -13.61 23.20 8.23
C GLN A 82 -12.74 22.71 9.40
N ALA A 83 -12.57 21.40 9.55
CA ALA A 83 -11.77 20.81 10.62
C ALA A 83 -10.27 21.18 10.50
N LEU A 84 -9.73 21.17 9.28
CA LEU A 84 -8.34 21.61 9.03
C LEU A 84 -8.16 23.10 9.35
N ALA A 85 -9.10 23.95 8.93
CA ALA A 85 -9.06 25.38 9.25
C ALA A 85 -9.15 25.66 10.77
N GLU A 86 -9.93 24.87 11.51
CA GLU A 86 -10.00 24.93 12.98
C GLU A 86 -8.72 24.43 13.64
N PHE A 87 -8.13 23.34 13.12
CA PHE A 87 -6.83 22.84 13.56
C PHE A 87 -5.75 23.91 13.43
N ILE A 88 -5.66 24.55 12.26
CA ILE A 88 -4.72 25.65 12.01
C ILE A 88 -4.97 26.78 13.00
N LYS A 89 -6.21 27.28 13.12
CA LYS A 89 -6.55 28.39 14.03
C LYS A 89 -6.21 28.12 15.50
N GLY A 90 -6.32 26.86 15.94
CA GLY A 90 -6.01 26.46 17.31
C GLY A 90 -4.53 26.16 17.57
N ALA A 91 -3.69 26.12 16.54
CA ALA A 91 -2.26 25.84 16.67
C ALA A 91 -1.52 27.00 17.35
N LYS A 92 -0.61 26.65 18.25
CA LYS A 92 0.37 27.57 18.88
C LYS A 92 1.71 27.54 18.14
N PHE A 93 1.64 27.34 16.83
CA PHE A 93 2.75 27.27 15.91
C PHE A 93 2.29 27.69 14.51
N SER A 94 3.24 28.04 13.65
CA SER A 94 2.96 28.48 12.27
C SER A 94 3.02 27.32 11.29
N PHE A 95 2.34 27.47 10.15
CA PHE A 95 2.40 26.51 9.06
C PHE A 95 3.24 27.04 7.91
N VAL A 96 3.98 26.16 7.25
CA VAL A 96 4.73 26.47 6.02
C VAL A 96 4.29 25.56 4.88
N SER A 97 3.98 26.13 3.72
CA SER A 97 3.80 25.40 2.46
C SER A 97 3.95 26.37 1.29
N ALA A 98 5.01 26.20 0.51
CA ALA A 98 5.35 27.08 -0.60
C ALA A 98 4.63 26.71 -1.89
N ASN A 99 4.21 25.45 -2.03
CA ASN A 99 3.61 24.95 -3.26
C ASN A 99 2.12 24.66 -3.17
N ALA A 100 1.48 24.77 -2.00
CA ALA A 100 0.02 24.69 -1.87
C ALA A 100 -0.61 26.10 -1.90
N ASP A 101 -1.59 26.31 -2.78
CA ASP A 101 -2.39 27.54 -2.85
C ASP A 101 -3.79 27.31 -2.27
N PHE A 102 -4.05 27.97 -1.13
CA PHE A 102 -5.30 27.89 -0.39
C PHE A 102 -6.29 29.00 -0.76
N SER A 103 -5.91 29.95 -1.62
CA SER A 103 -6.64 31.21 -1.85
C SER A 103 -8.05 31.04 -2.42
N ALA A 104 -8.30 29.94 -3.15
CA ALA A 104 -9.59 29.63 -3.74
C ALA A 104 -10.60 29.00 -2.76
N ASP A 105 -10.14 28.57 -1.58
CA ASP A 105 -10.98 27.95 -0.56
C ASP A 105 -11.32 28.94 0.57
N ASP A 106 -12.60 29.28 0.67
CA ASP A 106 -13.13 30.27 1.61
C ASP A 106 -12.86 29.92 3.09
N LYS A 107 -12.59 28.65 3.43
CA LYS A 107 -12.26 28.21 4.80
C LYS A 107 -10.92 28.78 5.29
N PHE A 108 -10.00 29.05 4.38
CA PHE A 108 -8.65 29.56 4.67
C PHE A 108 -8.51 31.07 4.51
N ARG A 109 -9.61 31.77 4.21
CA ARG A 109 -9.60 33.23 4.10
C ARG A 109 -9.11 33.87 5.40
N GLY A 110 -8.00 34.60 5.30
CA GLY A 110 -7.34 35.25 6.44
C GLY A 110 -6.43 34.34 7.27
N LEU A 111 -6.28 33.06 6.89
CA LEU A 111 -5.27 32.15 7.44
C LEU A 111 -4.04 32.03 6.54
N PHE A 112 -4.21 32.14 5.23
CA PHE A 112 -3.15 31.94 4.24
C PHE A 112 -2.53 33.24 3.74
N SER A 113 -1.20 33.24 3.63
CA SER A 113 -0.40 34.23 2.91
C SER A 113 0.64 33.53 2.04
N ASP A 114 0.72 33.94 0.78
CA ASP A 114 1.70 33.47 -0.21
C ASP A 114 3.10 34.11 -0.05
N LEU A 115 3.40 34.70 1.12
CA LEU A 115 4.61 35.46 1.38
C LEU A 115 5.53 34.74 2.38
N ILE A 116 6.81 35.12 2.36
CA ILE A 116 7.76 34.78 3.43
C ILE A 116 7.63 35.79 4.57
N SER A 117 7.40 35.30 5.79
CA SER A 117 7.28 36.15 6.98
C SER A 117 8.49 36.05 7.91
N SER A 118 9.06 37.20 8.30
CA SER A 118 10.03 37.27 9.41
C SER A 118 9.37 37.50 10.77
N LYS A 119 8.03 37.60 10.81
CA LYS A 119 7.22 37.74 12.02
C LYS A 119 5.99 36.86 11.89
N PRO A 120 6.17 35.54 11.71
CA PRO A 120 5.04 34.65 11.54
C PRO A 120 4.21 34.62 12.81
N LYS A 121 2.90 34.42 12.66
CA LYS A 121 1.99 34.20 13.77
C LYS A 121 1.63 32.73 13.86
N ASP A 122 1.28 32.32 15.06
CA ASP A 122 0.70 31.01 15.30
C ASP A 122 -0.67 30.92 14.61
N GLY A 123 -0.99 29.74 14.08
CA GLY A 123 -2.24 29.48 13.39
C GLY A 123 -2.46 30.25 12.09
N GLU A 124 -1.38 30.66 11.44
CA GLU A 124 -1.36 31.21 10.07
C GLU A 124 -0.42 30.37 9.18
N ILE A 125 -0.69 30.40 7.87
CA ILE A 125 0.01 29.66 6.82
C ILE A 125 0.84 30.65 5.99
N TYR A 126 2.10 30.31 5.75
CA TYR A 126 3.02 31.10 4.94
C TYR A 126 3.74 30.21 3.91
N ASN A 127 4.19 30.77 2.78
CA ASN A 127 5.10 30.04 1.89
C ASN A 127 6.41 29.69 2.59
N GLY A 128 6.87 30.58 3.47
CA GLY A 128 8.00 30.31 4.35
C GLY A 128 8.10 31.31 5.50
N ILE A 129 8.95 31.00 6.47
CA ILE A 129 9.19 31.85 7.63
C ILE A 129 10.68 32.00 7.90
N VAL A 130 11.06 33.10 8.54
CA VAL A 130 12.43 33.30 9.07
C VAL A 130 12.36 33.28 10.59
N LYS A 131 13.12 32.38 11.23
CA LYS A 131 13.35 32.40 12.67
C LYS A 131 14.76 32.88 12.97
N GLU A 132 14.91 33.64 14.05
CA GLU A 132 16.22 34.02 14.60
C GLU A 132 16.63 33.00 15.67
N ILE A 133 17.74 32.30 15.44
CA ILE A 133 18.25 31.25 16.33
C ILE A 133 19.68 31.62 16.68
N ASN A 134 19.94 31.86 17.97
CA ASN A 134 21.25 32.30 18.47
C ASN A 134 21.82 33.52 17.71
N GLY A 135 20.97 34.49 17.37
CA GLY A 135 21.36 35.69 16.63
C GLY A 135 21.63 35.47 15.14
N GLN A 136 21.24 34.33 14.57
CA GLN A 136 21.36 34.02 13.15
C GLN A 136 19.98 33.78 12.54
N LYS A 137 19.77 34.25 11.30
CA LYS A 137 18.53 33.99 10.57
C LYS A 137 18.57 32.59 9.95
N VAL A 138 17.50 31.83 10.13
CA VAL A 138 17.26 30.54 9.48
C VAL A 138 15.90 30.59 8.78
N GLY A 139 15.88 30.26 7.51
CA GLY A 139 14.67 30.19 6.68
C GLY A 139 14.07 28.79 6.72
N PHE A 140 12.75 28.72 6.81
CA PHE A 140 11.98 27.49 6.76
C PHE A 140 10.89 27.63 5.71
N PHE A 141 10.80 26.71 4.76
CA PHE A 141 9.66 26.63 3.83
C PHE A 141 9.12 25.21 3.78
N GLY A 142 7.87 25.09 3.38
CA GLY A 142 7.17 23.81 3.32
C GLY A 142 6.98 23.34 1.89
N LEU A 143 6.90 22.03 1.67
CA LEU A 143 6.44 21.44 0.41
C LEU A 143 5.49 20.28 0.70
N THR A 144 4.40 20.22 -0.04
CA THR A 144 3.37 19.17 0.08
C THR A 144 3.24 18.47 -1.26
N THR A 145 3.17 17.14 -1.27
CA THR A 145 3.06 16.33 -2.51
C THR A 145 1.91 16.81 -3.39
N ALA A 146 2.19 17.05 -4.68
CA ALA A 146 1.19 17.36 -5.69
C ALA A 146 0.25 16.16 -5.95
N GLU A 147 0.67 14.95 -5.57
CA GLU A 147 -0.17 13.76 -5.58
C GLU A 147 -1.35 13.85 -4.62
N THR A 148 -1.38 14.82 -3.69
CA THR A 148 -2.54 15.06 -2.81
C THR A 148 -3.88 15.10 -3.57
N LYS A 149 -3.87 15.54 -4.83
CA LYS A 149 -5.05 15.50 -5.72
C LYS A 149 -5.62 14.09 -5.95
N GLY A 150 -4.77 13.08 -5.96
CA GLY A 150 -5.13 11.67 -6.13
C GLY A 150 -5.10 10.86 -4.83
N LEU A 151 -4.37 11.33 -3.80
CA LEU A 151 -4.21 10.65 -2.50
C LEU A 151 -5.27 11.04 -1.46
N SER A 152 -5.91 12.20 -1.63
CA SER A 152 -6.81 12.78 -0.64
C SER A 152 -7.89 13.64 -1.32
N SER A 153 -8.49 14.57 -0.59
CA SER A 153 -9.63 15.37 -1.03
C SER A 153 -9.38 16.88 -0.97
N PRO A 154 -8.37 17.42 -1.69
CA PRO A 154 -7.94 18.83 -1.55
C PRO A 154 -8.93 19.88 -2.04
N GLY A 155 -10.06 19.49 -2.63
CA GLY A 155 -11.11 20.41 -3.06
C GLY A 155 -10.58 21.51 -4.00
N LYS A 156 -10.60 22.76 -3.53
CA LYS A 156 -10.12 23.94 -4.28
C LYS A 156 -8.65 24.29 -4.05
N VAL A 157 -7.97 23.60 -3.13
CA VAL A 157 -6.53 23.79 -2.88
C VAL A 157 -5.76 23.16 -4.04
N THR A 158 -4.80 23.91 -4.59
CA THR A 158 -3.98 23.45 -5.73
C THR A 158 -2.52 23.34 -5.35
N PHE A 159 -1.78 22.44 -5.98
CA PHE A 159 -0.37 22.18 -5.70
C PHE A 159 0.48 22.43 -6.95
N SER A 160 1.44 23.35 -6.82
CA SER A 160 2.43 23.67 -7.85
C SER A 160 3.63 22.73 -7.77
N ASN A 161 4.46 22.73 -8.82
CA ASN A 161 5.66 21.92 -8.88
C ASN A 161 6.64 22.27 -7.72
N TYR A 162 7.04 21.25 -6.96
CA TYR A 162 7.85 21.41 -5.76
C TYR A 162 9.24 21.97 -6.04
N MET A 163 9.88 21.60 -7.16
CA MET A 163 11.22 22.09 -7.54
C MET A 163 11.20 23.59 -7.84
N GLU A 164 10.24 24.02 -8.66
CA GLU A 164 10.09 25.44 -9.03
C GLU A 164 9.82 26.32 -7.80
N GLU A 165 8.94 25.87 -6.89
CA GLU A 165 8.63 26.61 -5.67
C GLU A 165 9.76 26.58 -4.65
N ALA A 166 10.51 25.48 -4.54
CA ALA A 166 11.71 25.41 -3.72
C ALA A 166 12.79 26.39 -4.20
N GLU A 167 13.05 26.47 -5.50
CA GLU A 167 13.99 27.45 -6.05
C GLU A 167 13.54 28.89 -5.77
N LYS A 168 12.23 29.18 -5.91
CA LYS A 168 11.68 30.51 -5.61
C LYS A 168 11.86 30.84 -4.13
N ALA A 169 11.58 29.89 -3.23
CA ALA A 169 11.75 30.05 -1.79
C ALA A 169 13.21 30.30 -1.42
N VAL A 170 14.15 29.50 -1.94
CA VAL A 170 15.59 29.69 -1.71
C VAL A 170 16.05 31.07 -2.18
N LYS A 171 15.75 31.43 -3.43
CA LYS A 171 16.10 32.75 -3.99
C LYS A 171 15.52 33.89 -3.16
N ALA A 172 14.32 33.73 -2.59
CA ALA A 172 13.70 34.72 -1.73
C ALA A 172 14.42 34.85 -0.37
N PHE A 173 14.77 33.74 0.28
CA PHE A 173 15.55 33.74 1.52
C PHE A 173 16.94 34.37 1.33
N GLU A 174 17.64 34.03 0.25
CA GLU A 174 18.96 34.59 -0.06
C GLU A 174 18.91 36.11 -0.25
N LYS A 175 17.88 36.62 -0.96
CA LYS A 175 17.63 38.07 -1.10
C LYS A 175 17.39 38.76 0.25
N MET A 176 16.90 38.04 1.26
CA MET A 176 16.72 38.53 2.63
C MET A 176 18.01 38.41 3.48
N GLY A 177 19.10 37.94 2.89
CA GLY A 177 20.38 37.70 3.56
C GLY A 177 20.37 36.46 4.46
N VAL A 178 19.46 35.52 4.23
CA VAL A 178 19.39 34.23 4.93
C VAL A 178 20.25 33.23 4.17
N ASN A 179 21.16 32.56 4.87
CA ASN A 179 22.11 31.60 4.30
C ASN A 179 22.07 30.23 5.01
N LYS A 180 20.96 29.96 5.70
CA LYS A 180 20.64 28.70 6.40
C LYS A 180 19.19 28.41 6.08
N ILE A 181 18.93 27.41 5.25
CA ILE A 181 17.60 27.14 4.70
C ILE A 181 17.22 25.69 4.97
N VAL A 182 16.06 25.52 5.59
CA VAL A 182 15.47 24.22 5.91
C VAL A 182 14.19 24.06 5.08
N ALA A 183 14.13 23.03 4.26
CA ALA A 183 12.90 22.56 3.66
C ALA A 183 12.22 21.58 4.61
N VAL A 184 10.94 21.77 4.89
CA VAL A 184 10.11 20.84 5.65
C VAL A 184 9.13 20.24 4.67
N THR A 185 9.28 18.95 4.36
CA THR A 185 8.68 18.37 3.17
C THR A 185 7.80 17.20 3.50
N HIS A 186 6.69 17.10 2.77
CA HIS A 186 5.82 15.94 2.74
C HIS A 186 5.68 15.47 1.29
N ILE A 187 6.82 15.16 0.68
CA ILE A 187 6.95 14.78 -0.75
C ILE A 187 7.64 13.42 -0.93
N GLY A 188 7.95 12.72 0.17
CA GLY A 188 8.57 11.39 0.14
C GLY A 188 10.09 11.42 0.01
N TYR A 189 10.77 10.50 0.72
CA TYR A 189 12.24 10.39 0.70
C TYR A 189 12.75 9.86 -0.65
N ASP A 190 12.21 8.71 -1.06
CA ASP A 190 12.51 8.03 -2.32
C ASP A 190 11.20 7.54 -2.96
N ASP A 191 10.29 8.48 -3.23
CA ASP A 191 8.91 8.17 -3.65
C ASP A 191 8.75 8.15 -5.17
N ASN A 192 8.54 9.31 -5.80
CA ASN A 192 8.44 9.41 -7.25
C ASN A 192 9.26 10.58 -7.80
N PRO A 193 10.51 10.37 -8.26
CA PRO A 193 11.37 11.43 -8.77
C PRO A 193 10.76 12.29 -9.90
N GLU A 194 9.79 11.75 -10.64
CA GLU A 194 9.10 12.49 -11.72
C GLU A 194 8.03 13.45 -11.19
N VAL A 195 7.55 13.25 -9.97
CA VAL A 195 6.44 13.99 -9.37
C VAL A 195 6.88 14.74 -8.12
N ASP A 196 7.47 14.05 -7.15
CA ASP A 196 7.77 14.52 -5.79
C ASP A 196 8.81 13.57 -5.12
N ASN A 197 9.97 14.10 -4.71
CA ASN A 197 11.06 13.30 -4.12
C ASN A 197 12.14 14.17 -3.42
N ASP A 198 12.45 13.87 -2.15
CA ASP A 198 13.45 14.61 -1.36
C ASP A 198 14.89 14.42 -1.86
N LEU A 199 15.26 13.23 -2.34
CA LEU A 199 16.59 12.98 -2.90
C LEU A 199 16.82 13.79 -4.18
N ALA A 200 15.80 13.83 -5.05
CA ALA A 200 15.83 14.68 -6.24
C ALA A 200 15.89 16.16 -5.87
N LEU A 201 15.08 16.59 -4.90
CA LEU A 201 15.08 17.98 -4.41
C LEU A 201 16.47 18.41 -3.93
N ALA A 202 17.10 17.59 -3.09
CA ALA A 202 18.43 17.84 -2.56
C ALA A 202 19.51 17.89 -3.65
N ALA A 203 19.43 16.99 -4.65
CA ALA A 203 20.37 16.97 -5.75
C ALA A 203 20.20 18.21 -6.67
N HIS A 204 18.95 18.59 -6.96
CA HIS A 204 18.61 19.61 -7.94
C HIS A 204 18.69 21.04 -7.42
N VAL A 205 18.10 21.33 -6.25
CA VAL A 205 17.94 22.71 -5.75
C VAL A 205 19.13 23.07 -4.86
N ASP A 206 19.96 23.99 -5.36
CA ASP A 206 21.05 24.56 -4.58
C ASP A 206 20.52 25.51 -3.49
N GLY A 207 21.25 25.58 -2.37
CA GLY A 207 20.95 26.49 -1.25
C GLY A 207 20.05 25.91 -0.16
N ILE A 208 19.48 24.72 -0.34
CA ILE A 208 18.83 23.97 0.74
C ILE A 208 19.90 23.26 1.58
N ASP A 209 19.97 23.57 2.88
CA ASP A 209 20.92 22.96 3.80
C ASP A 209 20.38 21.68 4.44
N VAL A 210 19.08 21.69 4.79
CA VAL A 210 18.43 20.57 5.48
C VAL A 210 17.05 20.31 4.88
N ILE A 211 16.73 19.03 4.68
CA ILE A 211 15.38 18.54 4.39
C ILE A 211 14.91 17.71 5.58
N ILE A 212 13.76 18.09 6.15
CA ILE A 212 13.04 17.33 7.17
C ILE A 212 11.80 16.75 6.50
N GLY A 213 11.86 15.47 6.12
CA GLY A 213 10.88 14.83 5.25
C GLY A 213 9.81 14.01 5.97
N GLY A 214 8.82 13.56 5.19
CA GLY A 214 7.67 12.73 5.58
C GLY A 214 7.13 11.88 4.41
N HIS A 215 5.85 11.50 4.45
CA HIS A 215 5.09 10.79 3.42
C HIS A 215 5.44 9.30 3.26
N SER A 216 6.71 9.01 2.97
CA SER A 216 7.19 7.66 2.63
C SER A 216 7.36 6.70 3.81
N HIS A 217 7.10 7.17 5.04
CA HIS A 217 7.34 6.46 6.32
C HIS A 217 8.77 5.92 6.49
N THR A 218 9.74 6.51 5.77
CA THR A 218 11.13 6.06 5.74
C THR A 218 11.77 6.24 7.13
N LYS A 219 12.35 5.15 7.64
CA LYS A 219 13.17 5.17 8.86
C LYS A 219 14.63 5.44 8.50
N LEU A 220 15.10 6.66 8.73
CA LEU A 220 16.52 7.00 8.58
C LEU A 220 17.22 6.95 9.93
N ASP A 221 17.92 5.84 10.20
CA ASP A 221 18.66 5.64 11.47
C ASP A 221 19.78 6.68 11.67
N ALA A 222 20.31 7.24 10.58
CA ALA A 222 21.25 8.35 10.56
C ALA A 222 20.93 9.31 9.40
N PRO A 223 21.35 10.59 9.45
CA PRO A 223 21.09 11.55 8.38
C PRO A 223 21.76 11.18 7.07
N VAL A 224 21.05 11.38 5.97
CA VAL A 224 21.55 11.15 4.61
C VAL A 224 22.17 12.45 4.09
N ILE A 225 23.33 12.35 3.44
CA ILE A 225 24.09 13.51 2.94
C ILE A 225 24.10 13.47 1.42
N ILE A 226 23.56 14.51 0.79
CA ILE A 226 23.64 14.73 -0.65
C ILE A 226 24.65 15.85 -0.88
N ASP A 227 25.77 15.52 -1.53
CA ASP A 227 26.86 16.45 -1.83
C ASP A 227 27.21 16.49 -3.32
N LYS A 228 26.33 15.93 -4.15
CA LYS A 228 26.45 15.92 -5.61
C LYS A 228 25.10 16.22 -6.26
N ASP A 229 25.16 16.87 -7.41
CA ASP A 229 24.00 17.06 -8.28
C ASP A 229 23.66 15.76 -9.05
N GLU A 230 22.61 15.81 -9.86
CA GLU A 230 22.14 14.70 -10.71
C GLU A 230 23.19 14.20 -11.71
N LYS A 231 24.20 15.02 -12.03
CA LYS A 231 25.32 14.70 -12.94
C LYS A 231 26.56 14.20 -12.19
N GLY A 232 26.49 14.07 -10.87
CA GLY A 232 27.59 13.65 -10.02
C GLY A 232 28.63 14.76 -9.75
N VAL A 233 28.33 16.01 -10.07
CA VAL A 233 29.19 17.17 -9.80
C VAL A 233 29.04 17.56 -8.34
N ALA A 234 30.16 17.79 -7.65
CA ALA A 234 30.15 18.18 -6.25
C ALA A 234 29.43 19.52 -6.04
N LYS A 235 28.55 19.56 -5.04
CA LYS A 235 27.82 20.75 -4.57
C LYS A 235 27.93 20.90 -3.05
N ASP A 236 27.34 21.97 -2.52
CA ASP A 236 27.19 22.10 -1.08
C ASP A 236 26.27 21.01 -0.54
N LYS A 237 26.53 20.59 0.70
CA LYS A 237 25.82 19.48 1.34
C LYS A 237 24.37 19.86 1.66
N THR A 238 23.45 18.98 1.32
CA THR A 238 22.08 18.95 1.84
C THR A 238 21.91 17.72 2.71
N ILE A 239 21.36 17.90 3.92
CA ILE A 239 21.17 16.84 4.90
C ILE A 239 19.69 16.45 4.96
N ILE A 240 19.36 15.17 4.79
CA ILE A 240 17.99 14.66 4.81
C ILE A 240 17.77 13.81 6.06
N VAL A 241 16.65 14.04 6.75
CA VAL A 241 16.20 13.25 7.91
C VAL A 241 14.70 12.95 7.83
N GLN A 242 14.31 11.77 8.32
CA GLN A 242 12.91 11.33 8.46
C GLN A 242 12.81 10.32 9.63
N ALA A 243 11.68 10.31 10.33
CA ALA A 243 11.50 9.60 11.60
C ALA A 243 10.45 8.46 11.53
N SER A 244 10.45 7.68 10.44
CA SER A 244 9.49 6.58 10.22
C SER A 244 8.04 7.08 10.25
N SER A 245 7.12 6.46 11.00
CA SER A 245 5.73 6.90 11.14
C SER A 245 5.12 6.53 12.50
N GLN A 246 3.84 6.84 12.71
CA GLN A 246 3.01 6.47 13.87
C GLN A 246 3.49 7.03 15.23
N GLY A 247 4.46 7.93 15.20
CA GLY A 247 5.11 8.45 16.41
C GLY A 247 6.02 7.44 17.10
N ASP A 248 6.45 6.38 16.41
CA ASP A 248 7.35 5.36 16.95
C ASP A 248 8.72 5.93 17.35
N TYR A 249 9.14 6.98 16.64
CA TYR A 249 10.41 7.67 16.89
C TYR A 249 10.23 9.18 17.00
N LEU A 250 11.09 9.79 17.81
CA LEU A 250 11.38 11.23 17.76
C LEU A 250 12.71 11.41 17.05
N GLY A 251 12.69 12.10 15.91
CA GLY A 251 13.89 12.44 15.16
C GLY A 251 14.66 13.58 15.80
N THR A 252 15.98 13.48 15.83
CA THR A 252 16.88 14.54 16.32
C THR A 252 17.97 14.80 15.29
N LEU A 253 18.33 16.06 15.13
CA LEU A 253 19.38 16.52 14.24
C LEU A 253 20.04 17.75 14.86
N ASN A 254 21.35 17.68 15.08
CA ASN A 254 22.21 18.81 15.38
C ASN A 254 23.00 19.15 14.11
N ILE A 255 22.95 20.40 13.66
CA ILE A 255 23.75 20.89 12.53
C ILE A 255 24.71 21.96 13.02
N GLU A 256 25.95 21.90 12.55
CA GLU A 256 26.97 22.92 12.76
C GLU A 256 27.24 23.65 11.45
N PHE A 257 27.09 24.96 11.48
CA PHE A 257 27.38 25.85 10.35
C PHE A 257 28.63 26.68 10.61
N ASP A 258 29.41 26.93 9.56
CA ASP A 258 30.46 27.93 9.60
C ASP A 258 29.91 29.37 9.49
N LYS A 259 30.80 30.36 9.52
CA LYS A 259 30.43 31.79 9.41
C LYS A 259 29.80 32.17 8.06
N LYS A 260 30.01 31.37 7.01
CA LYS A 260 29.44 31.57 5.68
C LYS A 260 28.10 30.86 5.51
N GLY A 261 27.66 30.09 6.51
CA GLY A 261 26.42 29.30 6.45
C GLY A 261 26.61 27.91 5.84
N LYS A 262 27.84 27.40 5.72
CA LYS A 262 28.09 26.05 5.19
C LYS A 262 28.12 25.01 6.31
N ILE A 263 27.57 23.83 6.05
CA ILE A 263 27.54 22.71 6.99
C ILE A 263 28.95 22.13 7.17
N VAL A 264 29.43 22.16 8.41
CA VAL A 264 30.73 21.59 8.81
C VAL A 264 30.61 20.36 9.72
N GLY A 265 29.43 20.14 10.29
CA GLY A 265 29.13 19.01 11.15
C GLY A 265 27.64 18.70 11.22
N GLN A 266 27.31 17.43 11.40
CA GLN A 266 25.95 16.97 11.60
C GLN A 266 25.95 15.74 12.52
N ASP A 267 24.97 15.66 13.41
CA ASP A 267 24.72 14.50 14.27
C ASP A 267 23.20 14.33 14.44
N GLY A 268 22.65 13.27 13.85
CA GLY A 268 21.23 12.95 13.95
C GLY A 268 21.00 11.50 14.34
N LYS A 269 19.89 11.26 15.05
CA LYS A 269 19.47 9.95 15.54
C LYS A 269 17.98 9.91 15.79
N LEU A 270 17.45 8.68 15.83
CA LEU A 270 16.07 8.40 16.24
C LEU A 270 16.03 7.99 17.71
N ILE A 271 15.12 8.61 18.47
CA ILE A 271 14.80 8.20 19.84
C ILE A 271 13.54 7.35 19.78
N GLU A 272 13.64 6.07 20.15
CA GLU A 272 12.50 5.15 20.20
C GLU A 272 11.53 5.55 21.33
N VAL A 273 10.29 5.85 20.96
CA VAL A 273 9.27 6.41 21.87
C VAL A 273 8.58 5.32 22.69
N GLY A 274 8.34 4.15 22.10
CA GLY A 274 7.49 3.10 22.69
C GLY A 274 7.93 2.59 24.07
N LYS A 275 9.23 2.71 24.39
CA LYS A 275 9.86 2.26 25.64
C LYS A 275 9.80 3.29 26.78
N LEU A 276 9.39 4.52 26.49
CA LEU A 276 9.37 5.60 27.48
C LEU A 276 8.09 5.56 28.32
N ALA A 277 8.17 6.15 29.51
CA ALA A 277 7.01 6.40 30.35
C ALA A 277 6.12 7.50 29.76
N GLU A 278 4.82 7.42 30.00
CA GLU A 278 3.87 8.47 29.62
C GLU A 278 4.13 9.76 30.41
N ASP A 279 4.06 10.91 29.74
CA ASP A 279 4.10 12.20 30.40
C ASP A 279 2.80 12.44 31.22
N PRO A 280 2.87 12.86 32.50
CA PRO A 280 1.67 13.01 33.34
C PRO A 280 0.65 14.04 32.83
N GLU A 281 1.12 15.13 32.21
CA GLU A 281 0.25 16.17 31.67
C GLU A 281 -0.42 15.69 30.38
N ALA A 282 0.35 15.05 29.50
CA ALA A 282 -0.18 14.41 28.31
C ALA A 282 -1.18 13.28 28.64
N LYS A 283 -0.94 12.51 29.70
CA LYS A 283 -1.88 11.49 30.20
C LYS A 283 -3.21 12.11 30.64
N THR A 284 -3.16 13.29 31.24
CA THR A 284 -4.37 14.04 31.61
C THR A 284 -5.15 14.49 30.38
N ILE A 285 -4.46 14.94 29.33
CA ILE A 285 -5.08 15.27 28.03
C ILE A 285 -5.71 14.02 27.41
N LEU A 286 -4.99 12.89 27.38
CA LEU A 286 -5.49 11.64 26.84
C LEU A 286 -6.80 11.20 27.52
N GLY A 287 -6.89 11.40 28.84
CA GLY A 287 -8.11 11.12 29.63
C GLY A 287 -9.36 11.90 29.20
N LYS A 288 -9.23 13.01 28.45
CA LYS A 288 -10.37 13.75 27.89
C LYS A 288 -10.96 13.08 26.65
N TYR A 289 -10.10 12.47 25.83
CA TYR A 289 -10.46 11.94 24.51
C TYR A 289 -10.69 10.43 24.53
N LYS A 290 -9.84 9.70 25.26
CA LYS A 290 -9.85 8.23 25.28
C LYS A 290 -11.19 7.61 25.70
N PRO A 291 -11.94 8.12 26.70
CA PRO A 291 -13.18 7.45 27.12
C PRO A 291 -14.23 7.32 26.00
N ARG A 292 -14.36 8.35 25.15
CA ARG A 292 -15.29 8.34 24.02
C ARG A 292 -14.82 7.40 22.92
N VAL A 293 -13.52 7.40 22.63
CA VAL A 293 -12.93 6.46 21.66
C VAL A 293 -13.08 5.01 22.15
N ASP A 294 -12.87 4.76 23.44
CA ASP A 294 -13.07 3.44 24.06
C ASP A 294 -14.55 3.01 24.01
N GLU A 295 -15.49 3.96 24.15
CA GLU A 295 -16.92 3.71 23.98
C GLU A 295 -17.27 3.34 22.53
N ILE A 296 -16.78 4.12 21.56
CA ILE A 296 -16.99 3.87 20.13
C ILE A 296 -16.37 2.52 19.74
N ALA A 297 -15.14 2.25 20.18
CA ALA A 297 -14.46 1.00 19.91
C ALA A 297 -15.23 -0.22 20.42
N LYS A 298 -15.96 -0.10 21.53
CA LYS A 298 -16.81 -1.18 22.09
C LYS A 298 -18.19 -1.27 21.46
N THR A 299 -18.58 -0.32 20.62
CA THR A 299 -19.90 -0.32 20.00
C THR A 299 -20.00 -1.51 19.04
N GLU A 300 -20.98 -2.37 19.28
CA GLU A 300 -21.30 -3.49 18.40
C GLU A 300 -21.86 -2.99 17.07
N ILE A 301 -21.42 -3.59 15.96
CA ILE A 301 -21.88 -3.21 14.62
C ILE A 301 -23.23 -3.83 14.26
N GLY A 302 -23.80 -4.65 15.16
CA GLY A 302 -25.06 -5.37 14.99
C GLY A 302 -24.92 -6.72 14.28
N VAL A 303 -23.70 -7.27 14.20
CA VAL A 303 -23.38 -8.54 13.55
C VAL A 303 -22.58 -9.40 14.51
N SER A 304 -22.73 -10.72 14.43
CA SER A 304 -21.95 -11.68 15.23
C SER A 304 -21.37 -12.77 14.35
N THR A 305 -20.23 -13.33 14.77
CA THR A 305 -19.63 -14.51 14.15
C THR A 305 -19.61 -15.69 15.12
N ASP A 306 -19.92 -16.88 14.60
CA ASP A 306 -19.89 -18.14 15.36
C ASP A 306 -18.48 -18.76 15.41
N VAL A 307 -17.55 -18.24 14.61
CA VAL A 307 -16.16 -18.70 14.49
C VAL A 307 -15.21 -17.54 14.63
N VAL A 308 -13.97 -17.83 15.07
CA VAL A 308 -12.89 -16.84 15.00
C VAL A 308 -12.60 -16.57 13.53
N LEU A 309 -12.60 -15.30 13.13
CA LEU A 309 -12.11 -14.89 11.81
C LEU A 309 -10.60 -14.72 11.92
N GLU A 310 -9.89 -15.83 11.76
CA GLU A 310 -8.46 -15.94 12.07
C GLU A 310 -7.58 -15.04 11.17
N ASN A 311 -6.45 -14.60 11.75
CA ASN A 311 -5.34 -13.98 11.03
C ASN A 311 -4.04 -14.78 11.26
N PRO A 312 -3.92 -15.98 10.67
CA PRO A 312 -2.84 -16.90 10.99
C PRO A 312 -1.49 -16.41 10.46
N ARG A 313 -0.42 -16.76 11.19
CA ARG A 313 1.00 -16.53 10.83
C ARG A 313 1.80 -17.82 10.92
N THR A 314 2.82 -17.97 10.09
CA THR A 314 3.69 -19.15 10.13
C THR A 314 4.55 -19.19 11.39
N ASN A 315 4.87 -18.04 11.98
CA ASN A 315 5.80 -17.91 13.12
C ASN A 315 7.12 -18.65 12.88
N GLY A 316 7.62 -18.61 11.64
CA GLY A 316 8.86 -19.29 11.22
C GLY A 316 8.67 -20.72 10.69
N ASP A 317 7.49 -21.32 10.85
CA ASP A 317 7.16 -22.64 10.32
C ASP A 317 6.28 -22.53 9.06
N ASN A 318 6.94 -22.56 7.89
CA ASN A 318 6.27 -22.39 6.60
C ASN A 318 5.40 -23.59 6.18
N THR A 319 5.21 -24.61 7.02
CA THR A 319 4.19 -25.65 6.80
C THR A 319 2.81 -25.24 7.31
N LYS A 320 2.73 -24.25 8.23
CA LYS A 320 1.48 -23.75 8.80
C LYS A 320 0.76 -22.78 7.88
N PRO A 321 -0.59 -22.63 8.01
CA PRO A 321 -1.34 -21.64 7.26
C PRO A 321 -0.93 -20.21 7.63
N SER A 322 -1.09 -19.28 6.69
CA SER A 322 -0.91 -17.86 6.96
C SER A 322 -1.79 -17.01 6.06
N VAL A 323 -2.32 -15.90 6.58
CA VAL A 323 -3.04 -14.86 5.79
C VAL A 323 -2.18 -14.33 4.63
N ARG A 324 -0.86 -14.53 4.71
CA ARG A 324 0.14 -14.06 3.75
C ARG A 324 0.57 -15.13 2.72
N LYS A 325 -0.12 -16.26 2.64
CA LYS A 325 0.13 -17.28 1.61
C LYS A 325 -1.04 -18.27 1.37
N ASN A 326 -2.10 -18.19 2.16
CA ASN A 326 -3.28 -19.05 2.04
C ASN A 326 -4.53 -18.17 2.05
N GLU A 327 -5.57 -18.62 1.34
CA GLU A 327 -6.92 -18.07 1.46
C GLU A 327 -7.41 -18.14 2.92
N THR A 328 -8.09 -17.09 3.37
CA THR A 328 -8.70 -17.03 4.72
C THR A 328 -10.12 -16.50 4.64
N ILE A 329 -10.96 -16.88 5.61
CA ILE A 329 -12.34 -16.38 5.70
C ILE A 329 -12.34 -14.85 5.81
N LEU A 330 -11.47 -14.29 6.66
CA LEU A 330 -11.38 -12.85 6.87
C LEU A 330 -10.93 -12.11 5.61
N GLY A 331 -9.93 -12.64 4.89
CA GLY A 331 -9.50 -12.07 3.61
C GLY A 331 -10.59 -12.08 2.54
N ASN A 332 -11.36 -13.17 2.45
CA ASN A 332 -12.51 -13.26 1.55
C ASN A 332 -13.58 -12.22 1.88
N LEU A 333 -13.96 -12.12 3.17
CA LEU A 333 -14.96 -11.14 3.64
C LEU A 333 -14.58 -9.69 3.32
N ILE A 334 -13.31 -9.33 3.50
CA ILE A 334 -12.83 -7.98 3.18
C ILE A 334 -12.91 -7.75 1.67
N ALA A 335 -12.38 -8.69 0.87
CA ALA A 335 -12.43 -8.59 -0.59
C ALA A 335 -13.88 -8.56 -1.13
N ASP A 336 -14.81 -9.29 -0.51
CA ASP A 336 -16.24 -9.28 -0.88
C ASP A 336 -16.86 -7.91 -0.64
N GLY A 337 -16.56 -7.29 0.51
CA GLY A 337 -16.99 -5.93 0.79
C GLY A 337 -16.44 -4.92 -0.21
N MET A 338 -15.15 -5.05 -0.57
CA MET A 338 -14.52 -4.23 -1.60
C MET A 338 -15.20 -4.39 -2.96
N LEU A 339 -15.45 -5.62 -3.40
CA LEU A 339 -16.11 -5.90 -4.66
C LEU A 339 -17.55 -5.38 -4.69
N ALA A 340 -18.32 -5.62 -3.63
CA ALA A 340 -19.71 -5.19 -3.53
C ALA A 340 -19.82 -3.66 -3.60
N LYS A 341 -18.96 -2.95 -2.87
CA LYS A 341 -18.95 -1.48 -2.89
C LYS A 341 -18.46 -0.93 -4.23
N ALA A 342 -17.38 -1.49 -4.78
CA ALA A 342 -16.89 -1.07 -6.09
C ALA A 342 -17.95 -1.29 -7.19
N LYS A 343 -18.65 -2.43 -7.20
CA LYS A 343 -19.76 -2.71 -8.12
C LYS A 343 -20.94 -1.77 -7.96
N SER A 344 -21.23 -1.30 -6.74
CA SER A 344 -22.29 -0.31 -6.50
C SER A 344 -22.03 1.04 -7.18
N ILE A 345 -20.76 1.33 -7.48
CA ILE A 345 -20.32 2.56 -8.16
C ILE A 345 -20.10 2.30 -9.65
N ASN A 346 -19.36 1.22 -9.97
CA ASN A 346 -19.08 0.80 -11.33
C ASN A 346 -19.41 -0.69 -11.50
N PRO A 347 -20.54 -1.04 -12.14
CA PRO A 347 -20.96 -2.43 -12.30
C PRO A 347 -20.04 -3.27 -13.21
N LYS A 348 -19.08 -2.64 -13.90
CA LYS A 348 -18.06 -3.34 -14.70
C LYS A 348 -16.93 -3.94 -13.87
N VAL A 349 -16.82 -3.59 -12.59
CA VAL A 349 -15.78 -4.15 -11.71
C VAL A 349 -16.04 -5.66 -11.54
N ILE A 350 -15.10 -6.49 -11.99
CA ILE A 350 -15.27 -7.95 -11.98
C ILE A 350 -14.69 -8.62 -10.74
N MET A 351 -13.62 -8.04 -10.17
CA MET A 351 -12.88 -8.61 -9.04
C MET A 351 -12.43 -7.53 -8.07
N ALA A 352 -12.20 -7.93 -6.82
CA ALA A 352 -11.50 -7.10 -5.85
C ALA A 352 -10.39 -7.89 -5.13
N PHE A 353 -9.35 -7.19 -4.69
CA PHE A 353 -8.19 -7.78 -4.04
C PHE A 353 -7.90 -7.13 -2.68
N GLN A 354 -7.46 -7.93 -1.72
CA GLN A 354 -6.92 -7.45 -0.45
C GLN A 354 -5.56 -8.13 -0.20
N ASN A 355 -4.49 -7.35 -0.07
CA ASN A 355 -3.19 -7.89 0.30
C ASN A 355 -3.20 -8.38 1.77
N GLY A 356 -2.66 -9.57 2.04
CA GLY A 356 -2.61 -10.17 3.37
C GLY A 356 -1.77 -9.37 4.38
N GLY A 357 -0.88 -8.50 3.89
CA GLY A 357 -0.15 -7.50 4.68
C GLY A 357 -1.05 -6.44 5.30
N GLY A 358 -2.16 -6.10 4.64
CA GLY A 358 -3.15 -5.14 5.12
C GLY A 358 -4.07 -5.68 6.22
N ILE A 359 -4.17 -7.00 6.38
CA ILE A 359 -5.02 -7.64 7.40
C ILE A 359 -4.22 -7.84 8.69
N ARG A 360 -4.55 -7.11 9.75
CA ARG A 360 -3.65 -6.92 10.91
C ARG A 360 -4.03 -7.64 12.18
N SER A 361 -5.29 -8.05 12.30
CA SER A 361 -5.80 -8.78 13.46
C SER A 361 -6.84 -9.81 13.04
N GLU A 362 -7.13 -10.73 13.96
CA GLU A 362 -8.32 -11.58 13.92
C GLU A 362 -9.54 -10.84 14.49
N ILE A 363 -10.74 -11.41 14.28
CA ILE A 363 -11.98 -11.03 14.98
C ILE A 363 -12.46 -12.22 15.81
N GLY A 364 -12.79 -11.98 17.07
CA GLY A 364 -13.22 -13.02 18.01
C GLY A 364 -14.63 -13.54 17.74
N VAL A 365 -14.99 -14.64 18.41
CA VAL A 365 -16.36 -15.17 18.42
C VAL A 365 -17.29 -14.21 19.17
N GLY A 366 -18.52 -14.04 18.67
CA GLY A 366 -19.55 -13.22 19.29
C GLY A 366 -19.83 -11.92 18.53
N PRO A 367 -20.41 -10.91 19.20
CA PRO A 367 -20.70 -9.62 18.60
C PRO A 367 -19.42 -8.91 18.14
N ILE A 368 -19.41 -8.48 16.88
CA ILE A 368 -18.29 -7.75 16.27
C ILE A 368 -18.41 -6.27 16.62
N THR A 369 -17.31 -5.67 17.07
CA THR A 369 -17.26 -4.26 17.46
C THR A 369 -16.56 -3.38 16.42
N VAL A 370 -16.79 -2.07 16.46
CA VAL A 370 -16.08 -1.09 15.61
C VAL A 370 -14.57 -1.17 15.82
N GLY A 371 -14.12 -1.34 17.07
CA GLY A 371 -12.71 -1.45 17.42
C GLY A 371 -12.04 -2.65 16.78
N GLU A 372 -12.73 -3.80 16.72
CA GLU A 372 -12.20 -4.99 16.03
C GLU A 372 -12.05 -4.75 14.53
N VAL A 373 -13.07 -4.19 13.87
CA VAL A 373 -13.02 -3.90 12.42
C VAL A 373 -11.85 -2.97 12.07
N ILE A 374 -11.63 -1.93 12.87
CA ILE A 374 -10.51 -0.99 12.67
C ILE A 374 -9.16 -1.65 12.99
N THR A 375 -9.10 -2.51 14.01
CA THR A 375 -7.86 -3.23 14.35
C THR A 375 -7.47 -4.21 13.23
N VAL A 376 -8.45 -4.75 12.50
CA VAL A 376 -8.21 -5.56 11.30
C VAL A 376 -7.64 -4.73 10.16
N LEU A 377 -8.17 -3.53 9.90
CA LEU A 377 -7.76 -2.60 8.83
C LEU A 377 -7.33 -1.23 9.40
N PRO A 378 -6.16 -1.14 10.06
CA PRO A 378 -5.80 0.01 10.90
C PRO A 378 -5.05 1.12 10.13
N PHE A 379 -4.87 0.98 8.83
CA PHE A 379 -4.07 1.91 8.03
C PHE A 379 -4.88 3.05 7.43
N GLY A 380 -6.21 2.98 7.49
CA GLY A 380 -7.08 3.98 6.88
C GLY A 380 -6.92 4.05 5.36
N ASN A 381 -6.73 2.89 4.69
CA ASN A 381 -6.70 2.91 3.22
C ASN A 381 -8.09 3.26 2.68
N THR A 382 -8.09 3.69 1.42
CA THR A 382 -9.30 3.89 0.63
C THR A 382 -9.46 2.78 -0.41
N LEU A 383 -10.69 2.56 -0.86
CA LEU A 383 -11.01 1.63 -1.94
C LEU A 383 -10.74 2.29 -3.30
N SER A 384 -9.96 1.62 -4.15
CA SER A 384 -9.63 2.11 -5.48
C SER A 384 -10.01 1.12 -6.56
N THR A 385 -10.20 1.63 -7.78
CA THR A 385 -10.48 0.83 -8.98
C THR A 385 -9.46 1.12 -10.06
N MET A 386 -9.17 0.13 -10.91
CA MET A 386 -8.25 0.31 -12.03
C MET A 386 -8.66 -0.49 -13.26
N GLU A 387 -8.28 -0.01 -14.44
CA GLU A 387 -8.35 -0.77 -15.69
C GLU A 387 -7.03 -1.52 -15.90
N ILE A 388 -7.12 -2.84 -16.10
CA ILE A 388 -5.97 -3.74 -16.18
C ILE A 388 -6.18 -4.75 -17.30
N THR A 389 -5.13 -5.04 -18.09
CA THR A 389 -5.17 -6.12 -19.07
C THR A 389 -5.08 -7.49 -18.40
N GLY A 390 -5.58 -8.54 -19.06
CA GLY A 390 -5.44 -9.91 -18.52
C GLY A 390 -3.98 -10.32 -18.27
N ALA A 391 -3.06 -9.89 -19.13
CA ALA A 391 -1.63 -10.15 -18.96
C ALA A 391 -1.05 -9.45 -17.72
N GLU A 392 -1.40 -8.18 -17.51
CA GLU A 392 -1.01 -7.42 -16.31
C GLU A 392 -1.60 -8.03 -15.03
N LEU A 393 -2.84 -8.51 -15.09
CA LEU A 393 -3.49 -9.19 -13.98
C LEU A 393 -2.77 -10.50 -13.62
N LYS A 394 -2.38 -11.30 -14.62
CA LYS A 394 -1.54 -12.49 -14.40
C LYS A 394 -0.21 -12.12 -13.76
N GLN A 395 0.45 -11.07 -14.22
CA GLN A 395 1.70 -10.57 -13.62
C GLN A 395 1.53 -10.16 -12.15
N ALA A 396 0.38 -9.56 -11.79
CA ALA A 396 0.07 -9.25 -10.40
C ALA A 396 -0.01 -10.55 -9.56
N PHE A 397 -0.72 -11.57 -10.02
CA PHE A 397 -0.79 -12.85 -9.29
C PHE A 397 0.56 -13.58 -9.24
N GLU A 398 1.42 -13.47 -10.25
CA GLU A 398 2.80 -13.96 -10.17
C GLU A 398 3.59 -13.28 -9.05
N THR A 399 3.38 -11.98 -8.84
CA THR A 399 3.96 -11.23 -7.71
C THR A 399 3.41 -11.75 -6.38
N SER A 400 2.09 -11.99 -6.33
CA SER A 400 1.39 -12.54 -5.17
C SER A 400 1.98 -13.87 -4.70
N PHE A 401 2.23 -14.78 -5.64
CA PHE A 401 2.77 -16.12 -5.37
C PHE A 401 4.30 -16.17 -5.37
N GLY A 402 4.99 -15.07 -5.65
CA GLY A 402 6.41 -15.08 -6.05
C GLY A 402 7.40 -15.61 -5.02
N VAL A 403 7.06 -15.59 -3.72
CA VAL A 403 7.91 -16.13 -2.64
C VAL A 403 7.32 -17.36 -1.95
N TYR A 404 6.18 -17.87 -2.43
CA TYR A 404 5.57 -19.09 -1.89
C TYR A 404 6.60 -20.25 -1.85
N PRO A 405 6.68 -21.05 -0.77
CA PRO A 405 5.76 -21.14 0.38
C PRO A 405 6.06 -20.19 1.56
N LEU A 406 6.94 -19.20 1.38
CA LEU A 406 7.20 -18.16 2.38
C LEU A 406 6.02 -17.19 2.48
N GLU A 407 5.88 -16.52 3.63
CA GLU A 407 4.88 -15.47 3.80
C GLU A 407 5.18 -14.27 2.90
N ASN A 408 4.18 -13.82 2.14
CA ASN A 408 4.20 -12.61 1.34
C ASN A 408 3.17 -11.60 1.85
N GLY A 409 3.60 -10.39 2.23
CA GLY A 409 2.67 -9.29 2.52
C GLY A 409 1.70 -9.03 1.36
N GLY A 410 2.22 -9.14 0.14
CA GLY A 410 1.46 -8.98 -1.08
C GLY A 410 0.54 -10.14 -1.46
N PHE A 411 0.40 -11.22 -0.68
CA PHE A 411 -0.53 -12.29 -1.05
C PHE A 411 -1.96 -11.73 -1.19
N LEU A 412 -2.62 -11.91 -2.33
CA LEU A 412 -3.92 -11.30 -2.63
C LEU A 412 -5.03 -12.27 -2.26
N HIS A 413 -5.84 -11.89 -1.28
CA HIS A 413 -7.19 -12.44 -1.12
C HIS A 413 -8.07 -11.86 -2.22
N VAL A 414 -9.03 -12.64 -2.72
CA VAL A 414 -9.80 -12.29 -3.92
C VAL A 414 -11.29 -12.41 -3.70
N ALA A 415 -12.05 -11.57 -4.38
CA ALA A 415 -13.50 -11.70 -4.54
C ALA A 415 -13.87 -11.64 -6.03
N GLY A 416 -14.93 -12.35 -6.41
CA GLY A 416 -15.38 -12.45 -7.80
C GLY A 416 -14.44 -13.26 -8.72
N ALA A 417 -13.48 -13.97 -8.14
CA ALA A 417 -12.45 -14.70 -8.88
C ALA A 417 -12.22 -16.12 -8.35
N LYS A 418 -11.74 -17.00 -9.25
CA LYS A 418 -11.06 -18.26 -8.91
C LYS A 418 -9.68 -18.25 -9.54
N VAL A 419 -8.67 -18.55 -8.73
CA VAL A 419 -7.26 -18.52 -9.11
C VAL A 419 -6.62 -19.87 -8.78
N GLU A 420 -6.04 -20.49 -9.80
CA GLU A 420 -5.23 -21.70 -9.62
C GLU A 420 -3.77 -21.36 -9.88
N PHE A 421 -2.87 -21.84 -9.03
CA PHE A 421 -1.42 -21.69 -9.20
C PHE A 421 -0.71 -22.99 -8.88
N ASP A 422 0.47 -23.21 -9.47
CA ASP A 422 1.30 -24.38 -9.24
C ASP A 422 2.58 -23.94 -8.53
N SER A 423 2.67 -24.24 -7.23
CA SER A 423 3.82 -23.86 -6.42
C SER A 423 5.11 -24.60 -6.77
N SER A 424 5.05 -25.69 -7.56
CA SER A 424 6.23 -26.41 -8.03
C SER A 424 6.97 -25.67 -9.14
N LYS A 425 6.30 -24.73 -9.83
CA LYS A 425 6.86 -23.97 -10.95
C LYS A 425 7.79 -22.83 -10.49
N PRO A 426 8.76 -22.44 -11.34
CA PRO A 426 9.62 -21.28 -11.10
C PRO A 426 8.80 -20.01 -10.83
N LYS A 427 9.37 -19.11 -10.02
CA LYS A 427 8.79 -17.77 -9.78
C LYS A 427 8.56 -17.06 -11.13
N GLY A 428 7.37 -16.53 -11.34
CA GLY A 428 6.98 -15.88 -12.60
C GLY A 428 6.25 -16.80 -13.58
N GLU A 429 6.14 -18.09 -13.26
CA GLU A 429 5.44 -19.10 -14.07
C GLU A 429 4.43 -19.91 -13.23
N ARG A 430 4.01 -19.40 -12.07
CA ARG A 430 3.19 -20.14 -11.10
C ARG A 430 1.71 -20.07 -11.40
N VAL A 431 1.21 -19.00 -12.01
CA VAL A 431 -0.22 -18.83 -12.31
C VAL A 431 -0.63 -19.85 -13.37
N VAL A 432 -1.61 -20.69 -13.04
CA VAL A 432 -2.17 -21.69 -13.97
C VAL A 432 -3.41 -21.12 -14.65
N SER A 433 -4.36 -20.59 -13.88
CA SER A 433 -5.57 -19.98 -14.42
C SER A 433 -6.10 -18.88 -13.50
N ILE A 434 -6.75 -17.89 -14.12
CA ILE A 434 -7.51 -16.86 -13.43
C ILE A 434 -8.86 -16.77 -14.14
N SER A 435 -9.95 -16.95 -13.40
CA SER A 435 -11.30 -16.80 -13.92
C SER A 435 -12.12 -15.86 -13.05
N TYR A 436 -13.09 -15.19 -13.66
CA TYR A 436 -13.99 -14.28 -12.97
C TYR A 436 -15.45 -14.71 -13.11
N GLU A 437 -16.26 -14.36 -12.12
CA GLU A 437 -17.68 -14.65 -12.13
C GLU A 437 -18.43 -13.66 -13.04
N LYS A 438 -18.94 -14.14 -14.17
CA LYS A 438 -19.72 -13.34 -15.14
C LYS A 438 -21.22 -13.32 -14.81
N GLY A 439 -21.70 -14.38 -14.18
CA GLY A 439 -23.06 -14.58 -13.69
C GLY A 439 -23.04 -15.57 -12.54
N LYS A 440 -24.13 -15.71 -11.78
CA LYS A 440 -24.15 -16.52 -10.56
C LYS A 440 -23.66 -17.96 -10.80
N GLY A 441 -22.45 -18.27 -10.33
CA GLY A 441 -21.79 -19.56 -10.51
C GLY A 441 -21.13 -19.82 -11.87
N GLU A 442 -21.20 -18.88 -12.81
CA GLU A 442 -20.57 -18.98 -14.14
C GLU A 442 -19.23 -18.24 -14.15
N TYR A 443 -18.14 -19.00 -14.30
CA TYR A 443 -16.79 -18.48 -14.36
C TYR A 443 -16.25 -18.47 -15.79
N VAL A 444 -15.62 -17.35 -16.18
CA VAL A 444 -14.97 -17.18 -17.49
C VAL A 444 -13.51 -16.86 -17.27
N GLU A 445 -12.64 -17.50 -18.05
CA GLU A 445 -11.19 -17.31 -17.95
C GLU A 445 -10.75 -15.94 -18.50
N ILE A 446 -9.80 -15.32 -17.80
CA ILE A 446 -9.17 -14.06 -18.19
C ILE A 446 -8.36 -14.24 -19.47
N GLN A 447 -8.56 -13.34 -20.43
CA GLN A 447 -7.86 -13.31 -21.70
C GLN A 447 -6.79 -12.21 -21.67
N ASP A 448 -5.57 -12.52 -22.12
CA ASP A 448 -4.40 -11.66 -21.96
C ASP A 448 -4.55 -10.27 -22.59
N ASN A 449 -5.21 -10.22 -23.75
CA ASN A 449 -5.41 -9.03 -24.57
C ASN A 449 -6.68 -8.25 -24.25
N GLU A 450 -7.51 -8.73 -23.32
CA GLU A 450 -8.73 -8.06 -22.89
C GLU A 450 -8.44 -7.16 -21.67
N THR A 451 -9.18 -6.06 -21.56
CA THR A 451 -9.09 -5.13 -20.42
C THR A 451 -10.27 -5.34 -19.48
N TYR A 452 -9.96 -5.38 -18.19
CA TYR A 452 -10.91 -5.60 -17.11
C TYR A 452 -10.84 -4.44 -16.11
N THR A 453 -11.95 -4.22 -15.40
CA THR A 453 -11.95 -3.31 -14.24
C THR A 453 -11.91 -4.12 -12.95
N VAL A 454 -10.96 -3.80 -12.08
CA VAL A 454 -10.76 -4.48 -10.78
C VAL A 454 -10.67 -3.46 -9.66
N ALA A 455 -10.82 -3.89 -8.42
CA ALA A 455 -10.70 -3.06 -7.23
C ALA A 455 -9.61 -3.58 -6.26
N THR A 456 -8.98 -2.69 -5.51
CA THR A 456 -8.04 -3.04 -4.42
C THR A 456 -7.94 -1.86 -3.44
N ASN A 457 -7.20 -2.02 -2.34
CA ASN A 457 -6.91 -0.91 -1.44
C ASN A 457 -5.85 0.01 -2.06
N TYR A 458 -5.91 1.29 -1.69
CA TYR A 458 -5.09 2.31 -2.32
C TYR A 458 -3.58 2.04 -2.25
N PHE A 459 -3.06 1.62 -1.09
CA PHE A 459 -1.66 1.19 -0.93
C PHE A 459 -1.22 0.16 -2.00
N THR A 460 -2.05 -0.86 -2.23
CA THR A 460 -1.76 -1.88 -3.24
C THR A 460 -1.91 -1.32 -4.66
N ALA A 461 -2.90 -0.47 -4.89
CA ALA A 461 -3.13 0.17 -6.20
C ALA A 461 -1.96 1.06 -6.63
N GLN A 462 -1.26 1.69 -5.68
CA GLN A 462 -0.05 2.47 -5.91
C GLN A 462 1.20 1.62 -6.11
N GLY A 463 1.11 0.29 -6.02
CA GLY A 463 2.23 -0.62 -6.20
C GLY A 463 2.98 -1.01 -4.93
N GLY A 464 2.38 -0.78 -3.75
CA GLY A 464 2.85 -1.36 -2.49
C GLY A 464 3.04 -2.88 -2.58
N ASP A 465 3.82 -3.48 -1.67
CA ASP A 465 4.18 -4.91 -1.71
C ASP A 465 4.85 -5.40 -3.03
N ASN A 466 5.53 -4.49 -3.74
CA ASN A 466 6.22 -4.73 -5.02
C ASN A 466 5.29 -5.00 -6.21
N TYR A 467 4.04 -4.54 -6.17
CA TYR A 467 3.11 -4.60 -7.30
C TYR A 467 3.48 -3.59 -8.40
N THR A 468 4.63 -3.81 -9.05
CA THR A 468 5.17 -2.93 -10.10
C THR A 468 4.21 -2.73 -11.28
N VAL A 469 3.36 -3.72 -11.56
CA VAL A 469 2.31 -3.60 -12.57
C VAL A 469 1.23 -2.59 -12.15
N PHE A 470 0.83 -2.59 -10.88
CA PHE A 470 -0.12 -1.60 -10.35
C PHE A 470 0.53 -0.21 -10.27
N LYS A 471 1.81 -0.11 -9.86
CA LYS A 471 2.58 1.15 -9.93
C LYS A 471 2.53 1.77 -11.33
N LYS A 472 2.79 0.96 -12.38
CA LYS A 472 2.72 1.43 -13.77
C LYS A 472 1.32 1.93 -14.16
N LEU A 473 0.26 1.26 -13.71
CA LEU A 473 -1.11 1.69 -13.97
C LEU A 473 -1.46 2.97 -13.21
N TYR A 474 -1.01 3.09 -11.96
CA TYR A 474 -1.14 4.29 -11.14
C TYR A 474 -0.43 5.48 -11.79
N ASP A 475 0.83 5.31 -12.18
CA ASP A 475 1.64 6.34 -12.85
C ASP A 475 1.04 6.76 -14.20
N ALA A 476 0.38 5.82 -14.89
CA ALA A 476 -0.36 6.09 -16.11
C ALA A 476 -1.74 6.75 -15.89
N GLY A 477 -2.11 7.08 -14.65
CA GLY A 477 -3.40 7.68 -14.28
C GLY A 477 -4.60 6.74 -14.47
N LYS A 478 -4.38 5.42 -14.49
CA LYS A 478 -5.43 4.40 -14.68
C LYS A 478 -6.02 3.87 -13.37
N VAL A 479 -5.55 4.37 -12.23
CA VAL A 479 -6.11 4.09 -10.91
C VAL A 479 -7.00 5.24 -10.50
N ASN A 480 -8.21 4.92 -10.08
CA ASN A 480 -9.16 5.87 -9.52
C ASN A 480 -9.41 5.53 -8.06
N ASP A 481 -8.95 6.38 -7.15
CA ASP A 481 -9.33 6.29 -5.75
C ASP A 481 -10.78 6.76 -5.56
N LEU A 482 -11.56 5.99 -4.81
CA LEU A 482 -12.95 6.31 -4.51
C LEU A 482 -13.07 7.11 -3.20
N GLY A 483 -11.97 7.24 -2.42
CA GLY A 483 -11.98 7.95 -1.13
C GLY A 483 -12.81 7.24 -0.05
N LEU A 484 -13.19 5.98 -0.29
CA LEU A 484 -14.04 5.21 0.60
C LEU A 484 -13.19 4.42 1.60
N SER A 485 -13.31 4.74 2.87
CA SER A 485 -12.61 4.07 3.97
C SER A 485 -12.77 2.55 3.94
N ASP A 486 -11.64 1.84 4.02
CA ASP A 486 -11.54 0.38 4.00
C ASP A 486 -12.29 -0.28 5.16
N TRP A 487 -12.10 0.20 6.39
CA TRP A 487 -12.74 -0.35 7.58
C TRP A 487 -14.24 -0.06 7.61
N GLU A 488 -14.69 1.09 7.12
CA GLU A 488 -16.12 1.40 7.02
C GLU A 488 -16.80 0.55 5.97
N ASN A 489 -16.13 0.35 4.83
CA ASN A 489 -16.59 -0.54 3.79
C ASN A 489 -16.72 -1.98 4.31
N PHE A 490 -15.72 -2.46 5.05
CA PHE A 490 -15.76 -3.78 5.67
C PHE A 490 -16.88 -3.90 6.71
N ARG A 491 -17.03 -2.91 7.61
CA ARG A 491 -18.15 -2.82 8.57
C ARG A 491 -19.51 -2.94 7.86
N ASP A 492 -19.71 -2.13 6.83
CA ASP A 492 -20.98 -2.07 6.11
C ASP A 492 -21.27 -3.38 5.37
N HIS A 493 -20.22 -4.01 4.82
CA HIS A 493 -20.35 -5.33 4.22
C HIS A 493 -20.75 -6.39 5.24
N LEU A 494 -20.09 -6.47 6.40
CA LEU A 494 -20.49 -7.39 7.48
C LEU A 494 -21.95 -7.21 7.85
N LYS A 495 -22.43 -5.97 7.96
CA LYS A 495 -23.84 -5.64 8.25
C LYS A 495 -24.81 -6.03 7.15
N SER A 496 -24.35 -6.14 5.92
CA SER A 496 -25.17 -6.55 4.77
C SER A 496 -25.38 -8.06 4.67
N LEU A 497 -24.56 -8.85 5.38
CA LEU A 497 -24.62 -10.30 5.35
C LEU A 497 -25.71 -10.82 6.30
N GLU A 498 -26.52 -11.76 5.81
CA GLU A 498 -27.46 -12.50 6.68
C GLU A 498 -26.72 -13.40 7.68
N LYS A 499 -25.59 -13.98 7.24
CA LYS A 499 -24.73 -14.83 8.07
C LYS A 499 -23.27 -14.68 7.65
N ILE A 500 -22.39 -14.61 8.64
CA ILE A 500 -20.95 -14.64 8.41
C ILE A 500 -20.51 -16.02 7.90
N PRO A 501 -19.79 -16.11 6.77
CA PRO A 501 -19.19 -17.35 6.29
C PRO A 501 -18.28 -17.99 7.34
N THR A 502 -18.30 -19.32 7.42
CA THR A 502 -17.52 -20.08 8.43
C THR A 502 -16.47 -20.97 7.80
N LYS A 503 -16.29 -20.90 6.47
CA LYS A 503 -15.36 -21.72 5.69
C LYS A 503 -14.79 -20.90 4.54
N ILE A 504 -13.58 -21.27 4.12
CA ILE A 504 -13.01 -20.83 2.85
C ILE A 504 -13.75 -21.50 1.68
N GLU A 505 -13.66 -20.92 0.49
CA GLU A 505 -14.44 -21.33 -0.68
C GLU A 505 -13.60 -21.95 -1.79
N GLY A 506 -12.27 -21.96 -1.63
CA GLY A 506 -11.34 -22.43 -2.66
C GLY A 506 -11.23 -21.43 -3.80
N ARG A 507 -11.23 -20.14 -3.47
CA ARG A 507 -10.99 -19.04 -4.41
C ARG A 507 -9.54 -19.04 -4.90
N ILE A 508 -8.60 -19.54 -4.10
CA ILE A 508 -7.18 -19.62 -4.42
C ILE A 508 -6.66 -21.02 -4.11
N VAL A 509 -6.21 -21.76 -5.13
CA VAL A 509 -5.85 -23.17 -5.01
C VAL A 509 -4.46 -23.44 -5.57
N ASP A 510 -3.61 -24.08 -4.75
CA ASP A 510 -2.33 -24.64 -5.19
C ASP A 510 -2.56 -26.03 -5.80
N VAL A 511 -2.26 -26.19 -7.09
CA VAL A 511 -2.54 -27.42 -7.85
C VAL A 511 -1.33 -28.33 -8.01
N LYS A 512 -0.20 -28.08 -7.32
CA LYS A 512 1.02 -28.90 -7.45
C LYS A 512 0.81 -30.40 -7.20
N ASP A 513 -0.15 -30.76 -6.35
CA ASP A 513 -0.45 -32.13 -5.96
C ASP A 513 -1.74 -32.64 -6.62
N ARG A 514 -2.37 -31.83 -7.48
CA ARG A 514 -3.55 -32.25 -8.24
C ARG A 514 -3.06 -33.24 -9.30
N VAL A 515 -3.29 -34.52 -9.04
CA VAL A 515 -3.20 -35.55 -10.09
C VAL A 515 -4.13 -35.10 -11.21
N LYS A 516 -3.57 -34.82 -12.39
CA LYS A 516 -4.38 -34.57 -13.58
C LYS A 516 -5.20 -35.84 -13.82
N GLU A 517 -6.50 -35.78 -13.58
CA GLU A 517 -7.40 -36.90 -13.81
C GLU A 517 -7.18 -37.45 -15.22
N PRO A 518 -7.05 -38.78 -15.39
CA PRO A 518 -6.91 -39.36 -16.71
C PRO A 518 -8.10 -38.98 -17.60
N ILE A 519 -7.81 -38.57 -18.83
CA ILE A 519 -8.86 -38.23 -19.80
C ILE A 519 -9.32 -39.49 -20.53
N ALA A 520 -10.60 -39.57 -20.88
CA ALA A 520 -11.11 -40.64 -21.72
C ALA A 520 -10.54 -40.51 -23.15
N ALA A 521 -10.29 -41.62 -23.84
CA ALA A 521 -9.78 -41.62 -25.21
C ALA A 521 -10.68 -40.83 -26.19
N GLU A 522 -12.00 -40.83 -25.98
CA GLU A 522 -12.96 -40.05 -26.79
C GLU A 522 -12.75 -38.54 -26.67
N ASP A 523 -12.21 -38.07 -25.55
CA ASP A 523 -11.89 -36.67 -25.30
C ASP A 523 -10.44 -36.33 -25.69
N PHE A 524 -9.63 -37.29 -26.11
CA PHE A 524 -8.23 -37.04 -26.44
C PHE A 524 -8.05 -36.28 -27.76
N SER A 525 -8.90 -36.61 -28.74
CA SER A 525 -8.60 -36.34 -30.14
C SER A 525 -9.11 -34.98 -30.61
N GLY A 526 -8.35 -34.30 -31.46
CA GLY A 526 -8.75 -33.10 -32.18
C GLY A 526 -9.21 -33.39 -33.62
N THR A 527 -9.26 -32.36 -34.45
CA THR A 527 -9.43 -32.53 -35.91
C THR A 527 -8.14 -32.19 -36.65
N VAL A 528 -8.03 -32.56 -37.92
CA VAL A 528 -6.86 -32.21 -38.75
C VAL A 528 -6.67 -30.69 -38.87
N GLU A 529 -7.77 -29.93 -38.93
CA GLU A 529 -7.75 -28.47 -39.02
C GLU A 529 -7.48 -27.80 -37.66
N THR A 530 -7.90 -28.46 -36.58
CA THR A 530 -7.75 -27.99 -35.20
C THR A 530 -7.27 -29.11 -34.28
N PRO A 531 -5.96 -29.42 -34.27
CA PRO A 531 -5.40 -30.40 -33.35
C PRO A 531 -5.61 -29.97 -31.90
N LYS A 532 -5.89 -30.93 -31.01
CA LYS A 532 -6.08 -30.65 -29.59
C LYS A 532 -4.73 -30.44 -28.92
N VAL A 533 -4.53 -29.29 -28.26
CA VAL A 533 -3.26 -28.95 -27.61
C VAL A 533 -3.37 -29.17 -26.10
N TYR A 534 -2.45 -29.95 -25.55
CA TYR A 534 -2.32 -30.20 -24.11
C TYR A 534 -1.04 -29.54 -23.59
N GLU A 535 -1.19 -28.68 -22.59
CA GLU A 535 -0.08 -28.03 -21.91
C GLU A 535 0.35 -28.88 -20.69
N GLY A 536 1.55 -29.47 -20.78
CA GLY A 536 2.11 -30.41 -19.79
C GLY A 536 1.62 -31.84 -19.94
N ASP A 537 1.91 -32.65 -18.92
CA ASP A 537 1.68 -34.10 -18.96
C ASP A 537 0.19 -34.46 -19.06
N VAL A 538 -0.11 -35.56 -19.77
CA VAL A 538 -1.45 -36.08 -20.02
C VAL A 538 -1.47 -37.57 -19.74
N THR A 539 -2.45 -38.03 -18.96
CA THR A 539 -2.77 -39.45 -18.84
C THR A 539 -4.07 -39.74 -19.59
N VAL A 540 -4.09 -40.75 -20.45
CA VAL A 540 -5.26 -41.13 -21.25
C VAL A 540 -5.68 -42.55 -20.90
N ILE A 541 -6.97 -42.72 -20.57
CA ILE A 541 -7.59 -44.04 -20.43
C ILE A 541 -7.93 -44.56 -21.82
N VAL A 542 -7.22 -45.59 -22.26
CA VAL A 542 -7.41 -46.23 -23.58
C VAL A 542 -8.25 -47.52 -23.51
N THR A 543 -8.94 -47.76 -22.39
CA THR A 543 -9.87 -48.89 -22.25
C THR A 543 -10.95 -48.82 -23.32
N ASP A 544 -11.09 -49.90 -24.09
CA ASP A 544 -12.00 -50.02 -25.25
C ASP A 544 -11.76 -49.03 -26.40
N ALA A 545 -10.65 -48.29 -26.39
CA ALA A 545 -10.31 -47.33 -27.44
C ALA A 545 -9.76 -48.03 -28.70
N GLU A 546 -10.11 -47.49 -29.87
CA GLU A 546 -9.61 -47.95 -31.18
C GLU A 546 -8.60 -46.97 -31.80
N LYS A 547 -8.67 -45.68 -31.47
CA LYS A 547 -7.79 -44.65 -32.03
C LYS A 547 -7.57 -43.44 -31.13
N LEU A 548 -6.41 -42.80 -31.32
CA LEU A 548 -6.06 -41.47 -30.78
C LEU A 548 -5.54 -40.61 -31.94
N GLU A 549 -6.11 -39.42 -32.16
CA GLU A 549 -5.79 -38.65 -33.36
C GLU A 549 -5.70 -37.13 -33.16
N ASN A 550 -4.84 -36.49 -33.96
CA ASN A 550 -4.77 -35.02 -34.10
C ASN A 550 -4.57 -34.28 -32.78
N ALA A 551 -3.46 -34.53 -32.08
CA ALA A 551 -3.17 -33.88 -30.80
C ALA A 551 -1.69 -33.45 -30.67
N VAL A 552 -1.44 -32.39 -29.90
CA VAL A 552 -0.10 -31.90 -29.56
C VAL A 552 0.04 -31.84 -28.05
N ILE A 553 0.94 -32.61 -27.48
CA ILE A 553 1.21 -32.70 -26.04
C ILE A 553 2.54 -32.02 -25.76
N LYS A 554 2.49 -30.90 -25.03
CA LYS A 554 3.67 -30.17 -24.56
C LYS A 554 4.13 -30.68 -23.19
N GLY A 555 4.36 -31.98 -23.09
CA GLY A 555 4.69 -32.72 -21.87
C GLY A 555 4.75 -34.22 -22.14
N ASN A 556 4.65 -35.04 -21.10
CA ASN A 556 4.61 -36.50 -21.22
C ASN A 556 3.21 -37.00 -21.60
N LEU A 557 3.12 -38.06 -22.42
CA LEU A 557 1.88 -38.79 -22.69
C LEU A 557 1.94 -40.15 -22.00
N ILE A 558 1.03 -40.39 -21.07
CA ILE A 558 0.89 -41.66 -20.35
C ILE A 558 -0.40 -42.32 -20.83
N LEU A 559 -0.31 -43.55 -21.34
CA LEU A 559 -1.48 -44.31 -21.76
C LEU A 559 -1.72 -45.45 -20.76
N ILE A 560 -2.96 -45.58 -20.28
CA ILE A 560 -3.34 -46.59 -19.30
C ILE A 560 -4.61 -47.34 -19.72
N GLY A 561 -4.69 -48.64 -19.41
CA GLY A 561 -5.87 -49.47 -19.64
C GLY A 561 -5.68 -50.52 -20.75
N THR A 562 -6.80 -51.04 -21.26
CA THR A 562 -6.81 -52.16 -22.22
C THR A 562 -7.56 -51.76 -23.49
N PRO A 563 -6.86 -51.47 -24.59
CA PRO A 563 -7.50 -51.23 -25.89
C PRO A 563 -8.37 -52.39 -26.31
N LYS A 564 -9.40 -52.10 -27.12
CA LYS A 564 -10.34 -53.11 -27.61
C LYS A 564 -9.68 -54.11 -28.56
N GLU A 565 -8.81 -53.59 -29.44
CA GLU A 565 -8.01 -54.33 -30.43
C GLU A 565 -6.66 -53.60 -30.63
N THR A 566 -6.21 -53.36 -31.86
CA THR A 566 -5.04 -52.52 -32.15
C THR A 566 -5.39 -51.04 -31.94
N LEU A 567 -4.66 -50.34 -31.06
CA LEU A 567 -4.79 -48.90 -30.90
C LEU A 567 -3.99 -48.17 -32.00
N SER A 568 -4.69 -47.43 -32.87
CA SER A 568 -4.06 -46.61 -33.91
C SER A 568 -3.81 -45.17 -33.43
N ILE A 569 -2.58 -44.69 -33.53
CA ILE A 569 -2.21 -43.31 -33.19
C ILE A 569 -1.83 -42.56 -34.46
N SER A 570 -2.57 -41.48 -34.76
CA SER A 570 -2.37 -40.71 -35.99
C SER A 570 -2.30 -39.19 -35.77
N ASN A 571 -1.29 -38.55 -36.35
CA ASN A 571 -1.08 -37.10 -36.23
C ASN A 571 -1.02 -36.62 -34.75
N VAL A 572 -0.29 -37.35 -33.91
CA VAL A 572 -0.05 -37.00 -32.50
C VAL A 572 1.41 -36.60 -32.32
N LYS A 573 1.66 -35.43 -31.73
CA LYS A 573 3.02 -34.95 -31.39
C LYS A 573 3.19 -34.83 -29.89
N VAL A 574 4.26 -35.37 -29.34
CA VAL A 574 4.61 -35.33 -27.91
C VAL A 574 6.00 -34.74 -27.75
N THR A 575 6.13 -33.65 -26.98
CA THR A 575 7.44 -33.01 -26.73
C THR A 575 8.21 -33.66 -25.59
N GLY A 576 7.53 -34.38 -24.69
CA GLY A 576 8.12 -35.17 -23.61
C GLY A 576 8.20 -36.66 -23.94
N ASN A 577 8.15 -37.50 -22.89
CA ASN A 577 8.17 -38.95 -23.02
C ASN A 577 6.77 -39.51 -23.34
N VAL A 578 6.73 -40.69 -23.96
CA VAL A 578 5.52 -41.49 -24.10
C VAL A 578 5.66 -42.74 -23.24
N ASP A 579 4.77 -42.92 -22.27
CA ASP A 579 4.73 -44.06 -21.37
C ASP A 579 3.57 -44.98 -21.73
N LEU A 580 3.91 -46.18 -22.20
CA LEU A 580 3.01 -47.26 -22.57
C LEU A 580 3.01 -48.41 -21.54
N SER A 581 3.79 -48.30 -20.46
CA SER A 581 3.96 -49.38 -19.47
C SER A 581 2.68 -49.70 -18.69
N GLY A 582 1.72 -48.77 -18.69
CA GLY A 582 0.40 -48.92 -18.08
C GLY A 582 -0.67 -49.55 -19.00
N ILE A 583 -0.31 -49.95 -20.22
CA ILE A 583 -1.22 -50.63 -21.15
C ILE A 583 -1.11 -52.15 -20.98
N GLU A 584 -2.26 -52.83 -20.90
CA GLU A 584 -2.32 -54.29 -20.87
C GLU A 584 -2.83 -54.85 -22.21
N GLY A 585 -2.01 -55.67 -22.89
CA GLY A 585 -2.39 -56.43 -24.10
C GLY A 585 -2.31 -55.71 -25.46
N ILE A 586 -2.17 -56.54 -26.53
CA ILE A 586 -2.25 -56.32 -28.01
C ILE A 586 -1.40 -55.17 -28.64
N ASN A 587 -1.10 -55.32 -29.94
CA ASN A 587 -0.22 -54.49 -30.79
C ASN A 587 -0.64 -53.02 -30.93
N PHE A 588 0.35 -52.14 -31.10
CA PHE A 588 0.17 -50.70 -31.40
C PHE A 588 0.48 -50.38 -32.86
N ASP A 589 -0.30 -49.47 -33.45
CA ASP A 589 0.09 -48.77 -34.67
C ASP A 589 0.50 -47.34 -34.32
N LEU A 590 1.82 -47.13 -34.25
CA LEU A 590 2.44 -45.86 -33.85
C LEU A 590 2.96 -45.06 -35.04
N GLU A 591 2.61 -45.40 -36.28
CA GLU A 591 3.16 -44.75 -37.48
C GLU A 591 2.88 -43.24 -37.53
N GLY A 592 1.81 -42.78 -36.90
CA GLY A 592 1.45 -41.36 -36.82
C GLY A 592 1.79 -40.66 -35.50
N LEU A 593 2.62 -41.26 -34.64
CA LEU A 593 3.11 -40.68 -33.39
C LEU A 593 4.51 -40.09 -33.58
N THR A 594 4.68 -38.79 -33.29
CA THR A 594 5.99 -38.12 -33.24
C THR A 594 6.34 -37.82 -31.79
N VAL A 595 7.50 -38.30 -31.32
CA VAL A 595 7.97 -38.12 -29.93
C VAL A 595 9.34 -37.46 -29.94
N ASP A 596 9.47 -36.32 -29.24
CA ASP A 596 10.76 -35.64 -29.07
C ASP A 596 11.57 -36.24 -27.89
N GLY A 597 10.90 -36.86 -26.90
CA GLY A 597 11.51 -37.57 -25.77
C GLY A 597 11.67 -39.09 -25.98
N GLU A 598 11.66 -39.85 -24.89
CA GLU A 598 11.79 -41.32 -24.93
C GLU A 598 10.44 -42.03 -24.96
N MET A 599 10.40 -43.21 -25.60
CA MET A 599 9.29 -44.16 -25.44
C MET A 599 9.63 -45.17 -24.34
N ILE A 600 8.75 -45.27 -23.36
CA ILE A 600 8.82 -46.21 -22.23
C ILE A 600 7.79 -47.31 -22.51
N LEU A 601 8.28 -48.55 -22.68
CA LEU A 601 7.49 -49.74 -23.01
C LEU A 601 7.34 -50.68 -21.83
#